data_AF-A0A2M9N6Q2-F1
#
_entry.id   AF-A0A2M9N6Q2-F1
#
_cell.length_a   1.000
_cell.length_b   1.000
_cell.length_c   1.000
_cell.angle_alpha   90.00
_cell.angle_beta   90.00
_cell.angle_gamma   90.00
#
_symmetry.space_group_name_H-M   'P 1'
#
loop_
_entity.id
_entity.type
_entity.pdbx_description
1 polymer ?
#
loop_
_entity_poly.entity_id
_entity_poly.type
_entity_poly.pdbx_seq_one_letter_code
_entity_poly.pdbx_strand_id
1 'polypeptide(L)' 'MFENDFERLKYYYEKKWAQNSQLRQYVAFGVITSEEYEVITGEAY' A
#
# COMPACT_ATOMS: atom_id res chain seq x y z
N MET A 1 -4.87 -1.89 16.37
CA MET A 1 -4.76 -0.62 15.62
C MET A 1 -4.79 -0.88 14.11
N PHE A 2 -4.26 -2.00 13.59
CA PHE A 2 -4.62 -2.59 12.28
C PHE A 2 -4.48 -4.12 12.36
N GLU A 3 -5.19 -4.88 11.53
CA GLU A 3 -5.15 -6.36 11.55
C GLU A 3 -4.06 -6.94 10.63
N ASN A 4 -3.65 -6.21 9.59
CA ASN A 4 -2.59 -6.60 8.65
C ASN A 4 -1.88 -5.40 8.01
N ASP A 5 -0.81 -5.67 7.24
CA ASP A 5 0.00 -4.65 6.58
C ASP A 5 -0.78 -3.89 5.49
N PHE A 6 -1.70 -4.56 4.79
CA PHE A 6 -2.57 -3.94 3.78
C PHE A 6 -3.44 -2.83 4.37
N GLU A 7 -4.16 -3.11 5.47
CA GLU A 7 -5.00 -2.12 6.15
C GLU A 7 -4.19 -0.92 6.65
N ARG A 8 -3.00 -1.18 7.21
CA ARG A 8 -2.10 -0.13 7.68
C ARG A 8 -1.66 0.77 6.53
N LEU A 9 -1.22 0.18 5.41
CA LEU A 9 -0.71 0.92 4.27
C LEU A 9 -1.81 1.68 3.52
N LYS A 10 -3.02 1.10 3.44
CA LYS A 10 -4.20 1.80 2.94
C LYS A 10 -4.50 3.04 3.78
N TYR A 11 -4.53 2.91 5.09
CA TYR A 11 -4.74 4.05 5.99
C TYR A 11 -3.64 5.11 5.85
N TYR A 12 -2.37 4.71 5.74
CA TYR A 12 -1.26 5.65 5.53
C TYR A 12 -1.37 6.40 4.20
N TYR A 13 -1.81 5.71 3.15
CA TYR A 13 -2.04 6.34 1.85
C TYR A 13 -3.20 7.34 1.89
N GLU A 14 -4.32 6.98 2.53
CA GLU A 14 -5.46 7.88 2.75
C GLU A 14 -5.08 9.13 3.53
N LYS A 15 -4.21 8.99 4.54
CA LYS A 15 -3.66 10.11 5.33
C LYS A 15 -2.50 10.85 4.65
N LYS A 16 -2.12 10.47 3.43
CA LYS A 16 -0.97 11.04 2.69
C LYS A 16 0.37 10.91 3.41
N TRP A 17 0.49 9.90 4.29
CA TRP A 17 1.74 9.54 4.96
C TRP A 17 2.58 8.58 4.12
N ALA A 18 1.93 7.78 3.29
CA ALA A 18 2.56 7.00 2.25
C ALA A 18 2.16 7.52 0.86
N GLN A 19 3.09 7.51 -0.07
CA GLN A 19 2.89 7.83 -1.49
C GLN A 19 3.10 6.58 -2.37
N ASN A 20 2.73 6.67 -3.64
CA ASN A 20 2.85 5.56 -4.60
C ASN A 20 4.26 4.98 -4.65
N SER A 21 5.31 5.83 -4.61
CA SER A 21 6.71 5.36 -4.61
C SER A 21 7.05 4.46 -3.42
N GLN A 22 6.52 4.77 -2.23
CA GLN A 22 6.72 3.97 -1.02
C GLN A 22 5.89 2.69 -1.07
N LEU A 23 4.63 2.76 -1.53
CA LEU A 23 3.79 1.58 -1.72
C LEU A 23 4.42 0.61 -2.73
N ARG A 24 5.05 1.11 -3.79
CA ARG A 24 5.77 0.26 -4.74
C ARG A 24 6.97 -0.47 -4.11
N GLN A 25 7.67 0.18 -3.18
CA GLN A 25 8.73 -0.48 -2.41
C GLN A 25 8.16 -1.58 -1.52
N TYR A 26 7.00 -1.37 -0.89
CA TYR A 26 6.34 -2.42 -0.09
C TYR A 26 5.94 -3.64 -0.92
N VAL A 27 5.50 -3.45 -2.17
CA VAL A 27 5.29 -4.56 -3.10
C VAL A 27 6.61 -5.27 -3.43
N ALA A 28 7.67 -4.52 -3.75
CA ALA A 28 8.99 -5.08 -4.03
C ALA A 28 9.59 -5.87 -2.85
N PHE A 29 9.24 -5.49 -1.61
CA PHE A 29 9.61 -6.19 -0.39
C PHE A 29 8.67 -7.34 -0.02
N GLY A 30 7.60 -7.58 -0.79
CA GLY A 30 6.62 -8.63 -0.54
C GLY A 30 5.73 -8.40 0.68
N VAL A 31 5.60 -7.14 1.13
CA VAL A 31 4.76 -6.76 2.27
C VAL A 31 3.28 -6.69 1.88
N ILE A 32 3.01 -6.28 0.65
CA ILE A 32 1.69 -6.32 0.00
C ILE A 32 1.85 -6.84 -1.43
N THR A 33 0.78 -7.33 -2.04
CA THR A 33 0.80 -7.78 -3.43
C THR A 33 0.62 -6.61 -4.41
N SER A 34 0.89 -6.87 -5.69
CA SER A 34 0.58 -5.93 -6.77
C SER A 34 -0.90 -5.58 -6.80
N GLU A 35 -1.79 -6.55 -6.63
CA GLU A 35 -3.25 -6.34 -6.58
C GLU A 35 -3.66 -5.46 -5.40
N GLU A 36 -3.05 -5.67 -4.23
CA GLU A 36 -3.28 -4.84 -3.05
C GLU A 36 -2.81 -3.39 -3.27
N TYR A 37 -1.68 -3.19 -3.97
CA TYR A 37 -1.24 -1.85 -4.39
C TYR A 37 -2.28 -1.17 -5.29
N GLU A 38 -2.83 -1.88 -6.27
CA GLU A 38 -3.86 -1.36 -7.17
C GLU A 38 -5.11 -0.96 -6.40
N VAL A 39 -5.51 -1.75 -5.39
CA VAL A 39 -6.65 -1.42 -4.52
C VAL A 39 -6.37 -0.18 -3.66
N ILE A 40 -5.14 0.00 -3.16
CA ILE A 40 -4.78 1.17 -2.35
C ILE A 40 -4.73 2.45 -3.19
N THR A 41 -4.11 2.38 -4.37
CA THR A 41 -3.75 3.57 -5.16
C THR A 41 -4.72 3.89 -6.29
N GLY A 42 -5.45 2.89 -6.80
CA GLY A 42 -6.23 2.97 -8.03
C GLY A 42 -5.38 2.93 -9.31
N GLU A 43 -4.07 2.72 -9.19
CA GLU A 43 -3.13 2.66 -10.33
C GLU A 43 -2.63 1.23 -10.52
N ALA A 44 -2.50 0.80 -11.77
CA ALA A 44 -1.85 -0.47 -12.11
C ALA A 44 -0.39 -0.48 -11.60
N TYR A 45 0.02 -1.61 -11.01
CA TYR A 45 1.37 -1.79 -10.47
C TYR A 45 2.41 -2.04 -11.58
#